data_AF-A0A519WSA4-F1
#
_entry.id   AF-A0A519WSA4-F1
#
_cell.length_a   1.000
_cell.length_b   1.000
_cell.length_c   1.000
_cell.angle_alpha   90.00
_cell.angle_beta   90.00
_cell.angle_gamma   90.00
#
_symmetry.space_group_name_H-M   'P 1'
#
loop_
_entity.id
_entity.type
_entity.pdbx_description
1 polymer ?
#
loop_
_entity_poly.entity_id
_entity_poly.type
_entity_poly.pdbx_seq_one_letter_code
_entity_poly.pdbx_strand_id
1 'polypeptide(L)'
;IDYRITASQNSIVPPEKKTPGYRVVNLQLGSRVQLYGQSIMISLQGQNLLNTKYLNHTSFYRLIELPEAGRNIILSVKVPFSKQLSTPKE
;
A
#
# COMPACT_ATOMS: atom_id res chain seq x y z
N ILE A 1 -10.03 -0.77 -3.75
CA ILE A 1 -9.22 -0.33 -4.92
C ILE A 1 -8.89 1.13 -4.67
N ASP A 2 -7.63 1.53 -4.82
CA ASP A 2 -7.18 2.92 -4.65
C ASP A 2 -6.57 3.41 -5.96
N TYR A 3 -7.07 4.53 -6.46
CA TYR A 3 -6.54 5.20 -7.64
C TYR A 3 -6.23 6.65 -7.31
N ARG A 4 -4.96 7.01 -7.39
CA ARG A 4 -4.45 8.33 -7.04
C ARG A 4 -4.00 9.08 -8.29
N ILE A 5 -4.50 10.29 -8.45
CA ILE A 5 -4.08 11.23 -9.48
C ILE A 5 -3.59 12.50 -8.79
N THR A 6 -2.36 12.89 -9.10
CA THR A 6 -1.74 14.11 -8.56
C THR A 6 -1.37 15.03 -9.72
N ALA A 7 -1.81 16.29 -9.65
CA ALA A 7 -1.48 17.29 -10.67
C ALA A 7 0.00 17.72 -10.59
N SER A 8 0.51 18.31 -11.67
CA SER A 8 1.86 18.89 -11.68
C SER A 8 1.97 20.07 -10.72
N GLN A 9 3.09 20.15 -9.99
CA GLN A 9 3.45 21.33 -9.21
C GLN A 9 4.37 22.22 -10.03
N ASN A 10 3.85 23.39 -10.41
CA ASN A 10 4.55 24.39 -11.22
C ASN A 10 4.82 25.70 -10.46
N SER A 11 4.15 25.93 -9.32
CA SER A 11 4.36 27.07 -8.44
C SER A 11 5.36 26.69 -7.37
N ILE A 12 6.60 27.10 -7.56
CA ILE A 12 7.75 26.70 -6.75
C ILE A 12 8.49 27.94 -6.23
N VAL A 13 9.15 27.79 -5.10
CA VAL A 13 10.05 28.83 -4.59
C VAL A 13 11.47 28.49 -5.06
N PRO A 14 12.21 29.39 -5.74
CA PRO A 14 13.61 29.14 -6.08
C PRO A 14 14.41 28.84 -4.81
N PRO A 15 15.25 27.77 -4.75
CA PRO A 15 15.82 26.97 -5.85
C PRO A 15 15.11 25.64 -6.15
N GLU A 16 13.86 25.44 -5.68
CA GLU A 16 13.12 24.20 -5.91
C GLU A 16 12.93 23.91 -7.41
N LYS A 17 12.70 22.64 -7.74
CA LYS A 17 12.42 22.19 -9.11
C LYS A 17 10.93 21.89 -9.25
N LYS A 18 10.35 22.25 -10.40
CA LYS A 18 8.98 21.84 -10.79
C LYS A 18 8.86 20.32 -10.74
N THR A 19 7.66 19.81 -10.42
CA THR A 19 7.40 18.37 -10.33
C THR A 19 6.25 18.00 -11.25
N PRO A 20 6.41 17.05 -12.19
CA PRO A 20 5.33 16.58 -13.02
C PRO A 20 4.25 15.87 -12.19
N GLY A 21 3.01 15.92 -12.67
CA GLY A 21 1.93 15.14 -12.09
C GLY A 21 2.13 13.65 -12.33
N TYR A 22 1.43 12.82 -11.56
CA TYR A 22 1.54 11.37 -11.67
C TYR A 22 0.22 10.66 -11.35
N ARG A 23 0.16 9.38 -11.73
CA ARG A 23 -0.99 8.52 -11.48
C ARG A 23 -0.52 7.18 -10.95
N VAL A 24 -1.13 6.71 -9.88
CA VAL A 24 -0.78 5.45 -9.20
C VAL A 24 -2.05 4.64 -8.97
N VAL A 25 -1.98 3.34 -9.28
CA VAL A 25 -3.06 2.39 -9.06
C VAL A 25 -2.60 1.38 -8.01
N ASN A 26 -3.38 1.25 -6.95
CA ASN A 26 -3.18 0.29 -5.88
C ASN A 26 -4.40 -0.62 -5.74
N LEU A 27 -4.16 -1.90 -5.52
CA LEU A 27 -5.19 -2.92 -5.34
C LEU A 27 -4.90 -3.71 -4.08
N GLN A 28 -5.95 -4.01 -3.31
CA GLN A 28 -5.90 -4.95 -2.20
C GLN A 28 -7.12 -5.86 -2.31
N LEU A 29 -6.86 -7.15 -2.15
CA LEU A 29 -7.85 -8.21 -2.08
C LEU A 29 -7.57 -8.99 -0.79
N GLY A 30 -8.63 -9.37 -0.08
CA GLY A 30 -8.48 -10.18 1.12
C GLY A 30 -9.71 -11.02 1.37
N SER A 31 -9.49 -12.20 1.92
CA SER A 31 -10.54 -13.12 2.33
C SER A 31 -10.27 -13.64 3.73
N ARG A 32 -11.35 -13.97 4.44
CA ARG A 32 -11.31 -14.64 5.73
C ARG A 32 -11.71 -16.09 5.52
N VAL A 33 -10.87 -17.01 5.97
CA VAL A 33 -11.07 -18.45 5.84
C VAL A 33 -11.14 -19.05 7.24
N GLN A 34 -12.16 -19.88 7.49
CA GLN A 34 -12.28 -20.63 8.73
C GLN A 34 -11.47 -21.91 8.60
N LEU A 35 -10.45 -22.10 9.45
CA LEU A 35 -9.61 -23.29 9.47
C LEU A 35 -9.44 -23.75 10.92
N TYR A 36 -9.78 -25.01 11.22
CA TYR A 36 -9.67 -25.60 12.57
C TYR A 36 -10.27 -24.76 13.70
N GLY A 37 -11.43 -24.13 13.47
CA GLY A 37 -12.09 -23.26 14.46
C GLY A 37 -11.47 -21.87 14.62
N GLN A 38 -10.47 -21.52 13.78
CA GLN A 38 -9.83 -20.21 13.76
C GLN A 38 -10.15 -19.45 12.48
N SER A 39 -10.40 -18.15 12.63
CA SER A 39 -10.61 -17.22 11.51
C SER A 39 -9.27 -16.68 11.01
N ILE A 40 -8.73 -17.26 9.95
CA ILE A 40 -7.50 -16.80 9.31
C ILE A 40 -7.85 -15.74 8.26
N MET A 41 -7.11 -14.64 8.20
CA MET A 41 -7.24 -13.63 7.14
C MET A 41 -6.06 -13.73 6.19
N ILE A 42 -6.35 -13.92 4.90
CA ILE A 42 -5.37 -13.92 3.82
C ILE A 42 -5.61 -12.67 2.97
N SER A 43 -4.56 -11.93 2.63
CA SER A 43 -4.67 -10.75 1.77
C SER A 43 -3.51 -10.65 0.80
N LEU A 44 -3.82 -10.22 -0.42
CA LEU A 44 -2.89 -9.88 -1.48
C LEU A 44 -3.04 -8.40 -1.80
N GLN A 45 -1.93 -7.67 -1.80
CA GLN A 45 -1.88 -6.26 -2.13
C GLN A 45 -0.88 -6.05 -3.26
N GLY A 46 -1.27 -5.25 -4.24
CA GLY A 46 -0.37 -4.70 -5.25
C GLY A 46 -0.39 -3.19 -5.17
N GLN A 47 0.74 -2.60 -4.81
CA GLN A 47 0.94 -1.16 -4.80
C GLN A 47 1.73 -0.73 -6.04
N ASN A 48 1.35 0.40 -6.62
CA ASN A 48 1.89 0.93 -7.86
C ASN A 48 1.91 -0.13 -8.98
N LEU A 49 0.71 -0.65 -9.29
CA LEU A 49 0.54 -1.77 -10.24
C LEU A 49 1.15 -1.48 -11.62
N LEU A 50 1.10 -0.22 -12.06
CA LEU A 50 1.65 0.23 -13.34
C LEU A 50 3.17 0.50 -13.29
N ASN A 51 3.81 0.32 -12.13
CA ASN A 51 5.21 0.62 -11.90
C ASN A 51 5.60 2.04 -12.33
N THR A 52 4.70 3.00 -12.09
CA THR A 52 4.93 4.42 -12.40
C THR A 52 6.13 4.90 -11.60
N LYS A 53 7.15 5.47 -12.26
CA LYS A 53 8.20 6.24 -11.60
C LYS A 53 7.70 7.65 -11.37
N TYR A 54 7.57 8.07 -10.12
CA TYR A 54 7.03 9.38 -9.78
C TYR A 54 7.79 10.02 -8.63
N LEU A 55 7.71 11.34 -8.56
CA LEU A 55 8.27 12.14 -7.50
C LEU A 55 7.13 12.78 -6.73
N ASN A 56 7.13 12.62 -5.41
CA ASN A 56 6.26 13.41 -4.56
C ASN A 56 6.92 14.77 -4.29
N HIS A 57 6.27 15.86 -4.69
CA HIS A 57 6.85 17.21 -4.52
C HIS A 57 7.07 17.57 -3.04
N THR A 58 6.24 17.09 -2.11
CA THR A 58 6.35 17.42 -0.68
C THR A 58 7.26 16.48 0.09
N SER A 59 7.84 15.47 -0.57
CA SER A 59 8.73 14.50 0.07
C SER A 59 10.13 15.09 0.18
N PHE A 60 10.81 14.91 1.32
CA PHE A 60 12.21 15.33 1.48
C PHE A 60 13.13 14.71 0.43
N TYR A 61 12.81 13.51 -0.04
CA TYR A 61 13.53 12.81 -1.10
C TYR A 61 13.48 13.52 -2.46
N ARG A 62 12.56 14.48 -2.63
CA ARG A 62 12.47 15.30 -3.84
C ARG A 62 13.75 16.13 -4.07
N LEU A 63 14.41 16.57 -3.01
CA LEU A 63 15.61 17.41 -3.08
C LEU A 63 16.76 16.72 -3.82
N ILE A 64 16.82 15.39 -3.73
CA ILE A 64 17.82 14.54 -4.39
C ILE A 64 17.26 13.78 -5.61
N GLU A 65 16.07 14.15 -6.08
CA GLU A 65 15.39 13.54 -7.24
C GLU A 65 15.18 12.03 -7.12
N LEU A 66 15.09 11.52 -5.89
CA LEU A 66 14.86 10.11 -5.63
C LEU A 66 13.37 9.78 -5.87
N PRO A 67 13.05 8.86 -6.80
CA PRO A 67 11.67 8.46 -7.04
C PRO A 67 11.08 7.73 -5.83
N GLU A 68 9.77 7.87 -5.67
CA GLU A 68 9.00 7.10 -4.71
C GLU A 68 9.02 5.60 -5.05
N ALA A 69 8.60 4.77 -4.09
CA ALA A 69 8.59 3.32 -4.25
C ALA A 69 7.87 2.89 -5.55
N GLY A 70 8.55 2.02 -6.30
CA GLY A 70 8.02 1.40 -7.51
C GLY A 70 6.93 0.38 -7.20
N ARG A 71 6.78 -0.62 -8.07
CA ARG A 71 5.82 -1.71 -7.85
C ARG A 71 6.18 -2.55 -6.63
N ASN A 72 5.21 -2.77 -5.75
CA ASN A 72 5.36 -3.63 -4.58
C ASN A 72 4.18 -4.61 -4.47
N ILE A 73 4.47 -5.90 -4.24
CA ILE A 73 3.47 -6.96 -4.12
C ILE A 73 3.61 -7.58 -2.73
N ILE A 74 2.52 -7.56 -1.96
CA ILE A 74 2.51 -8.01 -0.56
C ILE A 74 1.49 -9.12 -0.41
N LEU A 75 1.93 -10.30 -0.01
CA LEU A 75 1.08 -11.37 0.48
C LEU A 75 1.13 -11.37 2.01
N SER A 76 -0.02 -11.40 2.66
CA SER A 76 -0.11 -11.41 4.12
C SER A 76 -1.10 -12.44 4.61
N VAL A 77 -0.69 -13.19 5.64
CA VAL A 77 -1.55 -14.10 6.40
C VAL A 77 -1.59 -13.61 7.84
N LYS A 78 -2.78 -13.41 8.38
CA LYS A 78 -3.01 -13.03 9.79
C LYS A 78 -3.75 -14.17 10.46
N VAL A 79 -3.10 -14.77 11.47
CA VAL A 79 -3.66 -15.84 12.29
C VAL A 79 -3.91 -15.29 13.70
N PRO A 80 -5.17 -15.23 14.16
CA PRO A 80 -5.47 -14.79 15.52
C PRO A 80 -5.11 -15.89 16.53
N PHE A 81 -4.38 -15.54 17.59
CA PHE A 81 -4.07 -16.44 18.70
C PHE A 81 -5.22 -16.48 19.72
N SER A 82 -6.39 -16.95 19.30
CA SER A 82 -7.46 -17.28 20.25
C SER A 82 -7.52 -18.80 20.43
N LYS A 83 -7.18 -19.29 21.62
CA LYS A 83 -7.59 -20.64 22.02
C LYS A 83 -9.11 -20.62 22.20
N GLN A 84 -9.87 -21.28 21.34
CA GLN A 84 -11.15 -21.80 21.80
C GLN A 84 -10.82 -22.89 22.81
N LEU A 85 -10.75 -22.51 24.08
CA LEU A 85 -10.89 -23.47 25.17
C LEU A 85 -12.29 -24.03 25.01
N SER A 86 -12.40 -25.21 24.41
CA SER A 86 -13.61 -26.02 24.52
C SER A 86 -13.73 -26.35 26.00
N THR A 87 -14.49 -25.54 26.74
CA THR A 87 -14.89 -25.88 28.10
C THR A 87 -15.60 -27.23 28.01
N PRO A 88 -15.13 -28.28 28.70
CA PRO A 88 -15.87 -29.54 28.74
C PRO A 88 -17.25 -29.25 29.33
N LYS A 89 -18.30 -29.68 28.63
CA LYS A 89 -19.66 -29.70 29.19
C LYS A 89 -19.66 -30.69 30.36
N GLU A 90 -20.01 -30.20 31.54
CA GLU A 90 -20.44 -31.01 32.69
C GLU A 90 -21.68 -31.85 32.36
#